data_AF-A0A2S2CVW3-F1
#
_entry.id   AF-A0A2S2CVW3-F1
#
_cell.length_a   1.000
_cell.length_b   1.000
_cell.length_c   1.000
_cell.angle_alpha   90.00
_cell.angle_beta   90.00
_cell.angle_gamma   90.00
#
_symmetry.space_group_name_H-M   'P 1'
#
loop_
_entity.id
_entity.type
_entity.pdbx_description
1 polymer ?
#
loop_
_entity_poly.entity_id
_entity_poly.type
_entity_poly.pdbx_seq_one_letter_code
_entity_poly.pdbx_strand_id
1 'polypeptide(L)'
;MRKPLSAVLLSTLAFHTLPAKAQGIPVIDVSAIAQMITQVSNQVQQISNQVRMIENQARSLQTLGGGNFGELNGNLTQQVGQLNAVMNRVQGIGYQLGGIEQEFNQLFPAGTDWQSVPTEDVTPYYQRWSAQLQDASRTAMDSQGVVRNVQRNVSAAQGILADAQASDGEVRQLQATNEMLALLATQLGDMTMTMATTGRVTASAAAAAQAKADAEDELRRRFLFAPPLPSTDGEAF
;
A
#
# COMPACT_ATOMS: atom_id res chain seq x y z
N MET A 1 24.59 30.16 -19.40
CA MET A 1 24.46 29.08 -20.40
C MET A 1 24.91 27.75 -19.80
N ARG A 2 24.01 26.76 -19.82
CA ARG A 2 24.21 25.31 -20.05
C ARG A 2 24.96 24.41 -19.01
N LYS A 3 24.12 23.67 -18.26
CA LYS A 3 24.07 22.22 -17.93
C LYS A 3 25.18 21.55 -17.08
N PRO A 4 24.84 20.95 -15.92
CA PRO A 4 25.55 19.79 -15.40
C PRO A 4 24.94 18.47 -15.93
N LEU A 5 25.83 17.49 -16.14
CA LEU A 5 25.55 16.16 -16.69
C LEU A 5 24.62 15.33 -15.79
N SER A 6 23.65 14.69 -16.42
CA SER A 6 22.85 13.60 -15.85
C SER A 6 23.70 12.33 -15.76
N ALA A 7 23.89 11.81 -14.54
CA ALA A 7 24.28 10.42 -14.31
C ALA A 7 23.01 9.66 -13.91
N VAL A 8 22.36 9.05 -14.89
CA VAL A 8 21.25 8.12 -14.69
C VAL A 8 21.84 6.81 -14.17
N LEU A 9 21.68 6.53 -12.89
CA LEU A 9 21.88 5.19 -12.34
C LEU A 9 20.65 4.34 -12.69
N LEU A 10 20.69 3.74 -13.88
CA LEU A 10 19.81 2.65 -14.25
C LEU A 10 20.12 1.47 -13.30
N SER A 11 19.30 1.27 -12.28
CA SER A 11 19.33 0.04 -11.50
C SER A 11 18.69 -1.07 -12.33
N THR A 12 19.53 -1.73 -13.13
CA THR A 12 19.20 -2.97 -13.83
C THR A 12 18.81 -4.02 -12.79
N LEU A 13 17.53 -4.38 -12.70
CA LEU A 13 17.09 -5.57 -11.99
C LEU A 13 17.63 -6.79 -12.74
N ALA A 14 18.69 -7.38 -12.21
CA ALA A 14 19.18 -8.67 -12.64
C ALA A 14 18.17 -9.75 -12.21
N PHE A 15 17.36 -10.21 -13.17
CA PHE A 15 16.62 -11.46 -13.03
C PHE A 15 17.63 -12.60 -12.94
N HIS A 16 17.95 -13.04 -11.72
CA HIS A 16 18.72 -14.24 -11.51
C HIS A 16 17.83 -15.44 -11.86
N THR A 17 18.16 -16.12 -12.95
CA THR A 17 17.62 -17.45 -13.25
C THR A 17 18.14 -18.41 -12.20
N LEU A 18 17.28 -18.82 -11.26
CA LEU A 18 17.65 -19.77 -10.22
C LEU A 18 17.97 -21.14 -10.85
N PRO A 19 19.09 -21.79 -10.46
CA PRO A 19 19.33 -23.17 -10.85
C PRO A 19 18.22 -24.04 -10.26
N ALA A 20 17.51 -24.74 -11.14
CA ALA A 20 16.64 -25.83 -10.74
C ALA A 20 17.51 -26.89 -10.06
N LYS A 21 17.42 -26.99 -8.72
CA LYS A 21 17.60 -28.15 -7.82
C LYS A 21 17.87 -27.68 -6.39
N ALA A 22 16.84 -27.15 -5.74
CA ALA A 22 16.67 -27.16 -4.30
C ALA A 22 15.18 -26.95 -4.04
N GLN A 23 14.46 -28.01 -3.67
CA GLN A 23 13.06 -27.94 -3.26
C GLN A 23 13.02 -27.37 -1.83
N GLY A 24 13.39 -26.10 -1.69
CA GLY A 24 13.16 -25.30 -0.50
C GLY A 24 11.93 -24.45 -0.74
N ILE A 25 10.90 -24.65 0.07
CA ILE A 25 9.71 -23.81 0.08
C ILE A 25 10.13 -22.33 0.20
N PRO A 26 9.55 -21.40 -0.58
CA PRO A 26 9.73 -19.98 -0.33
C PRO A 26 9.21 -19.68 1.08
N VAL A 27 10.13 -19.45 2.02
CA VAL A 27 9.81 -18.98 3.37
C VAL A 27 9.14 -17.63 3.19
N ILE A 28 7.89 -17.51 3.65
CA ILE A 28 7.21 -16.22 3.71
C ILE A 28 8.07 -15.34 4.61
N ASP A 29 8.69 -14.30 4.05
CA ASP A 29 9.43 -13.32 4.83
C ASP A 29 8.43 -12.40 5.53
N VAL A 30 7.97 -12.84 6.69
CA VAL A 30 6.99 -12.08 7.49
C VAL A 30 7.60 -10.79 8.03
N SER A 31 8.93 -10.71 8.12
CA SER A 31 9.63 -9.48 8.52
C SER A 31 9.51 -8.39 7.46
N ALA A 32 9.49 -8.75 6.18
CA ALA A 32 9.24 -7.83 5.08
C ALA A 32 7.82 -7.23 5.12
N ILE A 33 6.82 -8.00 5.57
CA ILE A 33 5.44 -7.53 5.76
C ILE A 33 5.38 -6.52 6.92
N ALA A 34 6.03 -6.81 8.04
CA ALA A 34 6.06 -5.92 9.21
C ALA A 34 6.73 -4.57 8.90
N GLN A 35 7.92 -4.57 8.31
CA GLN A 35 8.63 -3.33 7.94
C GLN A 35 7.81 -2.43 7.02
N MET A 36 7.11 -3.04 6.07
CA MET A 36 6.24 -2.36 5.14
C MET A 36 5.03 -1.73 5.84
N ILE A 37 4.39 -2.44 6.79
CA ILE A 37 3.31 -1.90 7.60
C ILE A 37 3.78 -0.65 8.36
N THR A 38 4.93 -0.73 9.04
CA THR A 38 5.49 0.40 9.79
C THR A 38 5.78 1.60 8.87
N GLN A 39 6.37 1.35 7.69
CA GLN A 39 6.68 2.40 6.72
C GLN A 39 5.40 3.12 6.25
N VAL A 40 4.38 2.35 5.89
CA VAL A 40 3.07 2.88 5.48
C VAL A 40 2.46 3.73 6.60
N SER A 41 2.46 3.23 7.83
CA SER A 41 1.91 3.93 9.00
C SER A 41 2.55 5.31 9.22
N ASN A 42 3.88 5.37 9.19
CA ASN A 42 4.61 6.64 9.33
C ASN A 42 4.25 7.64 8.23
N GLN A 43 4.07 7.17 7.00
CA GLN A 43 3.73 8.01 5.86
C GLN A 43 2.29 8.56 5.97
N VAL A 44 1.36 7.80 6.57
CA VAL A 44 -0.03 8.26 6.83
C VAL A 44 0.02 9.50 7.72
N GLN A 45 0.80 9.43 8.80
CA GLN A 45 0.87 10.52 9.77
C GLN A 45 1.42 11.81 9.14
N GLN A 46 2.46 11.69 8.31
CA GLN A 46 3.06 12.84 7.64
C GLN A 46 2.09 13.51 6.66
N ILE A 47 1.42 12.72 5.82
CA ILE A 47 0.43 13.21 4.87
C ILE A 47 -0.76 13.84 5.60
N SER A 48 -1.19 13.28 6.74
CA SER A 48 -2.28 13.85 7.55
C SER A 48 -1.98 15.29 7.98
N ASN A 49 -0.73 15.58 8.36
CA ASN A 49 -0.34 16.92 8.77
C ASN A 49 -0.32 17.88 7.58
N GLN A 50 0.10 17.41 6.41
CA GLN A 50 0.09 18.20 5.17
C GLN A 50 -1.33 18.53 4.71
N VAL A 51 -2.27 17.58 4.79
CA VAL A 51 -3.70 17.81 4.48
C VAL A 51 -4.25 18.95 5.36
N ARG A 52 -4.04 18.89 6.68
CA ARG A 52 -4.50 19.92 7.62
C ARG A 52 -3.92 21.30 7.31
N MET A 53 -2.66 21.36 6.89
CA MET A 53 -2.03 22.61 6.49
C MET A 53 -2.75 23.23 5.28
N ILE A 54 -3.02 22.43 4.25
CA ILE A 54 -3.74 22.90 3.05
C ILE A 54 -5.18 23.29 3.38
N GLU A 55 -5.87 22.56 4.25
CA GLU A 55 -7.21 22.94 4.71
C GLU A 55 -7.22 24.32 5.36
N ASN A 56 -6.25 24.60 6.23
CA ASN A 56 -6.14 25.91 6.87
C ASN A 56 -5.84 27.01 5.85
N GLN A 57 -4.98 26.74 4.87
CA GLN A 57 -4.71 27.69 3.78
C GLN A 57 -5.96 27.97 2.94
N ALA A 58 -6.70 26.92 2.57
CA ALA A 58 -7.93 27.04 1.81
C ALA A 58 -9.00 27.85 2.57
N ARG A 59 -9.15 27.63 3.89
CA ARG A 59 -10.06 28.42 4.73
C ARG A 59 -9.63 29.89 4.82
N SER A 60 -8.35 30.17 5.02
CA SER A 60 -7.83 31.54 5.03
C SER A 60 -8.13 32.25 3.71
N LEU A 61 -7.93 31.56 2.58
CA LEU A 61 -8.25 32.08 1.25
C LEU A 61 -9.76 32.34 1.06
N GLN A 62 -10.63 31.48 1.58
CA GLN A 62 -12.08 31.70 1.60
C GLN A 62 -12.47 32.96 2.37
N THR A 63 -11.79 33.24 3.48
CA THR A 63 -12.08 34.41 4.33
C THR A 63 -11.52 35.72 3.76
N LEU A 64 -10.45 35.65 2.97
CA LEU A 64 -9.79 36.81 2.35
C LEU A 64 -10.42 37.18 1.00
N GLY A 65 -10.86 36.18 0.22
CA GLY A 65 -11.36 36.35 -1.14
C GLY A 65 -12.86 36.67 -1.22
N GLY A 66 -13.23 37.92 -0.99
CA GLY A 66 -14.55 38.44 -1.36
C GLY A 66 -14.54 38.99 -2.80
N GLY A 67 -14.72 38.15 -3.83
CA GLY A 67 -14.71 38.61 -5.23
C GLY A 67 -14.84 37.52 -6.30
N ASN A 68 -14.50 37.86 -7.57
CA ASN A 68 -14.60 37.07 -8.82
C ASN A 68 -13.98 35.64 -8.81
N PHE A 69 -13.41 35.21 -7.69
CA PHE A 69 -12.75 33.91 -7.51
C PHE A 69 -13.66 32.82 -6.93
N GLY A 70 -14.97 33.06 -6.82
CA GLY A 70 -15.92 32.11 -6.23
C GLY A 70 -15.87 30.71 -6.85
N GLU A 71 -15.69 30.61 -8.17
CA GLU A 71 -15.58 29.33 -8.88
C GLU A 71 -14.28 28.58 -8.55
N LEU A 72 -13.13 29.29 -8.55
CA LEU A 72 -11.84 28.74 -8.13
C LEU A 72 -11.85 28.29 -6.66
N ASN A 73 -12.52 29.06 -5.80
CA ASN A 73 -12.67 28.74 -4.38
C ASN A 73 -13.57 27.51 -4.16
N GLY A 74 -14.65 27.38 -4.94
CA GLY A 74 -15.49 26.18 -4.95
C GLY A 74 -14.70 24.94 -5.41
N ASN A 75 -13.90 25.08 -6.47
CA ASN A 75 -13.05 24.01 -6.96
C ASN A 75 -12.00 23.58 -5.92
N LEU A 76 -11.32 24.55 -5.29
CA LEU A 76 -10.37 24.32 -4.19
C LEU A 76 -11.02 23.54 -3.04
N THR A 77 -12.20 23.98 -2.60
CA THR A 77 -12.96 23.34 -1.51
C THR A 77 -13.31 21.89 -1.86
N GLN A 78 -13.74 21.65 -3.09
CA GLN A 78 -14.05 20.32 -3.59
C GLN A 78 -12.81 19.42 -3.64
N GLN A 79 -11.67 19.91 -4.13
CA GLN A 79 -10.42 19.16 -4.19
C GLN A 79 -9.93 18.78 -2.79
N VAL A 80 -9.94 19.73 -1.84
CA VAL A 80 -9.61 19.48 -0.43
C VAL A 80 -10.55 18.43 0.18
N GLY A 81 -11.84 18.49 -0.10
CA GLY A 81 -12.81 17.48 0.35
C GLY A 81 -12.52 16.08 -0.21
N GLN A 82 -12.13 15.99 -1.49
CA GLN A 82 -11.75 14.72 -2.11
C GLN A 82 -10.46 14.14 -1.51
N LEU A 83 -9.45 14.97 -1.26
CA LEU A 83 -8.23 14.55 -0.58
C LEU A 83 -8.51 14.06 0.84
N ASN A 84 -9.39 14.74 1.58
CA ASN A 84 -9.83 14.27 2.89
C ASN A 84 -10.52 12.91 2.83
N ALA A 85 -11.40 12.70 1.84
CA ALA A 85 -12.06 11.41 1.66
C ALA A 85 -11.04 10.29 1.37
N VAL A 86 -10.03 10.55 0.55
CA VAL A 86 -8.93 9.61 0.32
C VAL A 86 -8.12 9.40 1.60
N MET A 87 -7.79 10.47 2.31
CA MET A 87 -7.00 10.41 3.53
C MET A 87 -7.69 9.58 4.62
N ASN A 88 -9.01 9.71 4.77
CA ASN A 88 -9.79 8.90 5.71
C ASN A 88 -9.75 7.41 5.35
N ARG A 89 -9.82 7.06 4.05
CA ARG A 89 -9.67 5.66 3.61
C ARG A 89 -8.25 5.14 3.89
N VAL A 90 -7.24 5.95 3.60
CA VAL A 90 -5.83 5.64 3.86
C VAL A 90 -5.55 5.46 5.37
N GLN A 91 -6.13 6.29 6.23
CA GLN A 91 -6.05 6.12 7.69
C GLN A 91 -6.75 4.82 8.13
N GLY A 92 -7.91 4.51 7.57
CA GLY A 92 -8.60 3.23 7.81
C GLY A 92 -7.72 2.03 7.50
N ILE A 93 -7.04 2.05 6.34
CA ILE A 93 -6.03 1.04 5.98
C ILE A 93 -4.91 1.03 7.03
N GLY A 94 -4.35 2.19 7.39
CA GLY A 94 -3.31 2.29 8.41
C GLY A 94 -3.70 1.66 9.75
N TYR A 95 -4.94 1.85 10.21
CA TYR A 95 -5.45 1.20 11.42
C TYR A 95 -5.56 -0.32 11.28
N GLN A 96 -6.07 -0.81 10.14
CA GLN A 96 -6.13 -2.25 9.86
C GLN A 96 -4.72 -2.86 9.89
N LEU A 97 -3.76 -2.21 9.24
CA LEU A 97 -2.36 -2.65 9.19
C LEU A 97 -1.70 -2.61 10.57
N GLY A 98 -1.93 -1.58 11.37
CA GLY A 98 -1.42 -1.50 12.75
C GLY A 98 -1.95 -2.63 13.65
N GLY A 99 -3.20 -3.08 13.43
CA GLY A 99 -3.74 -4.27 14.09
C GLY A 99 -2.97 -5.55 13.70
N ILE A 100 -2.67 -5.72 12.42
CA ILE A 100 -1.84 -6.84 11.93
C ILE A 100 -0.46 -6.81 12.58
N GLU A 101 0.19 -5.63 12.64
CA GLU A 101 1.50 -5.47 13.28
C GLU A 101 1.49 -5.86 14.77
N GLN A 102 0.45 -5.47 15.51
CA GLN A 102 0.31 -5.84 16.92
C GLN A 102 0.12 -7.34 17.13
N GLU A 103 -0.72 -7.98 16.32
CA GLU A 103 -0.95 -9.43 16.40
C GLU A 103 0.30 -10.20 15.99
N PHE A 104 0.99 -9.72 14.96
CA PHE A 104 2.27 -10.29 14.53
C PHE A 104 3.32 -10.24 15.63
N ASN A 105 3.52 -9.09 16.28
CA ASN A 105 4.47 -8.94 17.37
C ASN A 105 4.14 -9.80 18.60
N GLN A 106 2.85 -10.13 18.81
CA GLN A 106 2.42 -11.03 19.88
C GLN A 106 2.73 -12.49 19.55
N LEU A 107 2.46 -12.92 18.32
CA LEU A 107 2.76 -14.28 17.87
C LEU A 107 4.25 -14.53 17.76
N PHE A 108 5.03 -13.49 17.49
CA PHE A 108 6.45 -13.61 17.25
C PHE A 108 7.25 -12.48 17.93
N PRO A 109 7.50 -12.61 19.25
CA PRO A 109 8.34 -11.68 19.98
C PRO A 109 9.77 -11.62 19.41
N ALA A 110 10.45 -10.50 19.62
CA ALA A 110 11.85 -10.34 19.25
C ALA A 110 12.73 -11.45 19.85
N GLY A 111 13.50 -12.15 19.00
CA GLY A 111 14.36 -13.27 19.39
C GLY A 111 13.73 -14.66 19.23
N THR A 112 12.49 -14.74 18.74
CA THR A 112 11.85 -16.03 18.40
C THR A 112 12.48 -16.63 17.15
N ASP A 113 12.84 -17.92 17.20
CA ASP A 113 13.17 -18.67 15.99
C ASP A 113 11.86 -19.00 15.25
N TRP A 114 11.60 -18.26 14.19
CA TRP A 114 10.41 -18.38 13.35
C TRP A 114 10.20 -19.78 12.77
N GLN A 115 11.27 -20.58 12.64
CA GLN A 115 11.20 -21.96 12.17
C GLN A 115 10.65 -22.92 13.22
N SER A 116 10.61 -22.50 14.49
CA SER A 116 10.13 -23.30 15.62
C SER A 116 8.63 -23.17 15.91
N VAL A 117 7.94 -22.20 15.30
CA VAL A 117 6.51 -21.96 15.52
C VAL A 117 5.68 -22.97 14.70
N PRO A 118 4.84 -23.81 15.35
CA PRO A 118 3.99 -24.77 14.65
C PRO A 118 3.04 -24.08 13.67
N THR A 119 2.95 -24.61 12.45
CA THR A 119 2.15 -24.02 11.36
C THR A 119 0.64 -24.00 11.69
N GLU A 120 0.21 -24.95 12.51
CA GLU A 120 -1.18 -25.13 12.96
C GLU A 120 -1.67 -23.97 13.84
N ASP A 121 -0.79 -23.41 14.67
CA ASP A 121 -1.12 -22.32 15.61
C ASP A 121 -1.26 -20.96 14.92
N VAL A 122 -0.65 -20.80 13.74
CA VAL A 122 -0.57 -19.53 13.01
C VAL A 122 -1.51 -19.44 11.82
N THR A 123 -2.01 -20.58 11.31
CA THR A 123 -2.84 -20.65 10.11
C THR A 123 -4.10 -19.75 10.14
N PRO A 124 -4.88 -19.69 11.24
CA PRO A 124 -6.05 -18.81 11.32
C PRO A 124 -5.70 -17.31 11.22
N TYR A 125 -4.55 -16.91 11.78
CA TYR A 125 -4.07 -15.53 11.73
C TYR A 125 -3.67 -15.14 10.30
N TYR A 126 -2.97 -16.03 9.59
CA TYR A 126 -2.59 -15.80 8.19
C TYR A 126 -3.79 -15.61 7.27
N GLN A 127 -4.83 -16.44 7.41
CA GLN A 127 -6.05 -16.31 6.60
C GLN A 127 -6.72 -14.95 6.83
N ARG A 128 -6.82 -14.53 8.09
CA ARG A 128 -7.40 -13.23 8.45
C ARG A 128 -6.55 -12.06 7.95
N TRP A 129 -5.23 -12.08 8.17
CA TRP A 129 -4.33 -11.03 7.68
C TRP A 129 -4.35 -10.93 6.16
N SER A 130 -4.38 -12.06 5.45
CA SER A 130 -4.50 -12.09 3.99
C SER A 130 -5.79 -11.40 3.53
N ALA A 131 -6.93 -11.69 4.17
CA ALA A 131 -8.19 -11.02 3.85
C ALA A 131 -8.14 -9.50 4.13
N GLN A 132 -7.58 -9.08 5.26
CA GLN A 132 -7.41 -7.67 5.62
C GLN A 132 -6.48 -6.93 4.63
N LEU A 133 -5.40 -7.57 4.19
CA LEU A 133 -4.46 -7.01 3.22
C LEU A 133 -5.07 -6.91 1.81
N GLN A 134 -5.91 -7.87 1.42
CA GLN A 134 -6.66 -7.79 0.17
C GLN A 134 -7.69 -6.65 0.19
N ASP A 135 -8.41 -6.49 1.31
CA ASP A 135 -9.36 -5.39 1.50
C ASP A 135 -8.66 -4.01 1.49
N ALA A 136 -7.52 -3.91 2.17
CA ALA A 136 -6.66 -2.73 2.14
C ALA A 136 -6.18 -2.42 0.72
N SER A 137 -5.72 -3.44 -0.03
CA SER A 137 -5.30 -3.30 -1.43
C SER A 137 -6.42 -2.75 -2.30
N ARG A 138 -7.63 -3.32 -2.16
CA ARG A 138 -8.81 -2.90 -2.91
C ARG A 138 -9.19 -1.46 -2.60
N THR A 139 -9.26 -1.11 -1.32
CA THR A 139 -9.56 0.25 -0.85
C THR A 139 -8.52 1.26 -1.35
N ALA A 140 -7.24 0.87 -1.39
CA ALA A 140 -6.18 1.69 -1.93
C ALA A 140 -6.34 1.90 -3.45
N MET A 141 -6.65 0.84 -4.21
CA MET A 141 -6.92 0.93 -5.65
C MET A 141 -8.11 1.83 -5.97
N ASP A 142 -9.22 1.69 -5.24
CA ASP A 142 -10.41 2.54 -5.41
C ASP A 142 -10.08 4.01 -5.12
N SER A 143 -9.22 4.26 -4.13
CA SER A 143 -8.75 5.60 -3.78
C SER A 143 -7.90 6.24 -4.88
N GLN A 144 -7.15 5.47 -5.68
CA GLN A 144 -6.37 6.02 -6.79
C GLN A 144 -7.25 6.72 -7.83
N GLY A 145 -8.47 6.24 -8.07
CA GLY A 145 -9.41 6.89 -8.99
C GLY A 145 -9.73 8.32 -8.53
N VAL A 146 -10.00 8.48 -7.24
CA VAL A 146 -10.27 9.78 -6.62
C VAL A 146 -9.02 10.67 -6.66
N VAL A 147 -7.84 10.15 -6.32
CA VAL A 147 -6.58 10.90 -6.39
C VAL A 147 -6.30 11.41 -7.81
N ARG A 148 -6.48 10.55 -8.83
CA ARG A 148 -6.33 10.96 -10.24
C ARG A 148 -7.31 12.05 -10.64
N ASN A 149 -8.53 12.04 -10.11
CA ASN A 149 -9.51 13.11 -10.34
C ASN A 149 -9.03 14.42 -9.71
N VAL A 150 -8.50 14.38 -8.49
CA VAL A 150 -7.92 15.57 -7.82
C VAL A 150 -6.76 16.12 -8.65
N GLN A 151 -5.81 15.28 -9.08
CA GLN A 151 -4.67 15.70 -9.91
C GLN A 151 -5.13 16.41 -11.19
N ARG A 152 -6.13 15.88 -11.90
CA ARG A 152 -6.68 16.53 -13.10
C ARG A 152 -7.32 17.88 -12.77
N ASN A 153 -8.07 17.97 -11.69
CA ASN A 153 -8.71 19.22 -11.28
C ASN A 153 -7.69 20.29 -10.88
N VAL A 154 -6.61 19.89 -10.18
CA VAL A 154 -5.50 20.76 -9.81
C VAL A 154 -4.80 21.32 -11.06
N SER A 155 -4.54 20.47 -12.07
CA SER A 155 -3.97 20.93 -13.35
C SER A 155 -4.90 21.88 -14.10
N ALA A 156 -6.21 21.65 -14.08
CA ALA A 156 -7.18 22.57 -14.68
C ALA A 156 -7.21 23.92 -13.94
N ALA A 157 -7.19 23.92 -12.60
CA ALA A 157 -7.12 25.12 -11.79
C ALA A 157 -5.83 25.92 -12.04
N GLN A 158 -4.72 25.23 -12.29
CA GLN A 158 -3.43 25.83 -12.69
C GLN A 158 -3.56 26.66 -13.98
N GLY A 159 -4.28 26.15 -14.98
CA GLY A 159 -4.56 26.89 -16.23
C GLY A 159 -5.38 28.14 -15.99
N ILE A 160 -6.48 28.02 -15.21
CA ILE A 160 -7.35 29.15 -14.87
C ILE A 160 -6.56 30.23 -14.10
N LEU A 161 -5.71 29.82 -13.15
CA LEU A 161 -4.87 30.75 -12.36
C LEU A 161 -3.75 31.41 -13.19
N ALA A 162 -3.31 30.80 -14.28
CA ALA A 162 -2.34 31.40 -15.20
C ALA A 162 -2.98 32.49 -16.08
N ASP A 163 -4.25 32.32 -16.42
CA ASP A 163 -5.03 33.29 -17.21
C ASP A 163 -5.61 34.43 -16.36
N ALA A 164 -5.63 34.29 -15.04
CA ALA A 164 -6.23 35.25 -14.12
C ALA A 164 -5.40 36.56 -13.97
N GLN A 165 -5.98 37.69 -14.39
CA GLN A 165 -5.42 39.04 -14.21
C GLN A 165 -5.86 39.65 -12.85
N ALA A 166 -5.29 39.20 -11.73
CA ALA A 166 -5.68 39.72 -10.41
C ALA A 166 -4.52 40.26 -9.58
N SER A 167 -4.89 40.99 -8.52
CA SER A 167 -3.99 41.54 -7.50
C SER A 167 -2.94 40.51 -7.09
N ASP A 168 -1.68 40.84 -7.37
CA ASP A 168 -0.50 39.99 -7.29
C ASP A 168 -0.42 39.08 -6.02
N GLY A 169 -0.98 39.51 -4.89
CA GLY A 169 -0.94 38.75 -3.63
C GLY A 169 -1.85 37.51 -3.58
N GLU A 170 -3.13 37.66 -3.92
CA GLU A 170 -4.14 36.59 -3.77
C GLU A 170 -3.94 35.47 -4.77
N VAL A 171 -3.62 35.81 -6.02
CA VAL A 171 -3.33 34.84 -7.09
C VAL A 171 -2.08 34.04 -6.75
N ARG A 172 -1.01 34.68 -6.26
CA ARG A 172 0.21 33.96 -5.84
C ARG A 172 -0.06 32.98 -4.70
N GLN A 173 -0.89 33.37 -3.73
CA GLN A 173 -1.27 32.45 -2.65
C GLN A 173 -2.11 31.28 -3.17
N LEU A 174 -3.08 31.53 -4.06
CA LEU A 174 -3.86 30.47 -4.70
C LEU A 174 -2.98 29.53 -5.54
N GLN A 175 -2.01 30.07 -6.29
CA GLN A 175 -1.03 29.28 -7.05
C GLN A 175 -0.20 28.39 -6.12
N ALA A 176 0.35 28.94 -5.03
CA ALA A 176 1.11 28.17 -4.05
C ALA A 176 0.26 27.06 -3.38
N THR A 177 -0.99 27.35 -3.02
CA THR A 177 -1.91 26.34 -2.49
C THR A 177 -2.23 25.27 -3.52
N ASN A 178 -2.42 25.63 -4.79
CA ASN A 178 -2.67 24.67 -5.87
C ASN A 178 -1.43 23.80 -6.18
N GLU A 179 -0.21 24.34 -6.07
CA GLU A 179 1.03 23.57 -6.15
C GLU A 179 1.18 22.58 -5.00
N MET A 180 0.87 23.00 -3.76
CA MET A 180 0.86 22.10 -2.61
C MET A 180 -0.19 21.01 -2.75
N LEU A 181 -1.36 21.32 -3.30
CA LEU A 181 -2.39 20.32 -3.62
C LEU A 181 -1.92 19.31 -4.66
N ALA A 182 -1.22 19.77 -5.72
CA ALA A 182 -0.63 18.89 -6.72
C ALA A 182 0.36 17.91 -6.07
N LEU A 183 1.27 18.44 -5.24
CA LEU A 183 2.27 17.64 -4.53
C LEU A 183 1.62 16.64 -3.58
N LEU A 184 0.59 17.06 -2.84
CA LEU A 184 -0.12 16.19 -1.90
C LEU A 184 -0.90 15.09 -2.62
N ALA A 185 -1.57 15.43 -3.72
CA ALA A 185 -2.27 14.45 -4.54
C ALA A 185 -1.29 13.42 -5.13
N THR A 186 -0.10 13.84 -5.55
CA THR A 186 0.97 12.92 -5.97
C THR A 186 1.41 12.01 -4.83
N GLN A 187 1.75 12.55 -3.66
CA GLN A 187 2.16 11.75 -2.50
C GLN A 187 1.10 10.73 -2.08
N LEU A 188 -0.18 11.12 -2.06
CA LEU A 188 -1.29 10.20 -1.79
C LEU A 188 -1.47 9.15 -2.89
N GLY A 189 -1.22 9.52 -4.15
CA GLY A 189 -1.23 8.59 -5.28
C GLY A 189 -0.16 7.52 -5.14
N ASP A 190 1.07 7.94 -4.88
CA ASP A 190 2.21 7.04 -4.67
C ASP A 190 1.99 6.11 -3.48
N MET A 191 1.42 6.66 -2.39
CA MET A 191 1.09 5.88 -1.20
C MET A 191 0.01 4.83 -1.48
N THR A 192 -1.11 5.22 -2.10
CA THR A 192 -2.19 4.28 -2.44
C THR A 192 -1.74 3.24 -3.47
N MET A 193 -0.82 3.60 -4.38
CA MET A 193 -0.18 2.65 -5.28
C MET A 193 0.75 1.67 -4.58
N THR A 194 1.52 2.15 -3.62
CA THR A 194 2.40 1.31 -2.79
C THR A 194 1.56 0.31 -2.01
N MET A 195 0.53 0.76 -1.29
CA MET A 195 -0.40 -0.12 -0.55
C MET A 195 -1.09 -1.15 -1.44
N ALA A 196 -1.60 -0.72 -2.60
CA ALA A 196 -2.25 -1.62 -3.55
C ALA A 196 -1.29 -2.72 -4.01
N THR A 197 -0.07 -2.33 -4.41
CA THR A 197 0.97 -3.25 -4.88
C THR A 197 1.39 -4.21 -3.76
N THR A 198 1.65 -3.67 -2.58
CA THR A 198 1.90 -4.39 -1.33
C THR A 198 0.86 -5.46 -1.08
N GLY A 199 -0.43 -5.10 -1.08
CA GLY A 199 -1.48 -6.06 -0.76
C GLY A 199 -1.61 -7.15 -1.81
N ARG A 200 -1.30 -6.88 -3.09
CA ARG A 200 -1.24 -7.91 -4.14
C ARG A 200 -0.06 -8.85 -3.95
N VAL A 201 1.12 -8.32 -3.64
CA VAL A 201 2.32 -9.13 -3.34
C VAL A 201 2.04 -10.04 -2.15
N THR A 202 1.50 -9.51 -1.06
CA THR A 202 1.24 -10.32 0.14
C THR A 202 0.10 -11.31 -0.06
N ALA A 203 -0.98 -10.95 -0.77
CA ALA A 203 -2.03 -11.89 -1.13
C ALA A 203 -1.50 -13.05 -1.98
N SER A 204 -0.56 -12.77 -2.91
CA SER A 204 0.09 -13.82 -3.70
C SER A 204 0.97 -14.74 -2.86
N ALA A 205 1.68 -14.18 -1.87
CA ALA A 205 2.48 -14.95 -0.91
C ALA A 205 1.59 -15.84 -0.03
N ALA A 206 0.47 -15.31 0.47
CA ALA A 206 -0.50 -16.08 1.26
C ALA A 206 -1.15 -17.20 0.44
N ALA A 207 -1.51 -16.95 -0.83
CA ALA A 207 -2.06 -17.97 -1.72
C ALA A 207 -1.04 -19.09 -1.99
N ALA A 208 0.24 -18.75 -2.18
CA ALA A 208 1.31 -19.73 -2.33
C ALA A 208 1.50 -20.57 -1.05
N ALA A 209 1.36 -19.96 0.12
CA ALA A 209 1.44 -20.65 1.40
C ALA A 209 0.28 -21.65 1.60
N GLN A 210 -0.95 -21.26 1.27
CA GLN A 210 -2.11 -22.15 1.33
C GLN A 210 -1.96 -23.32 0.37
N ALA A 211 -1.57 -23.07 -0.89
CA ALA A 211 -1.37 -24.12 -1.88
C ALA A 211 -0.30 -25.13 -1.44
N LYS A 212 0.71 -24.67 -0.69
CA LYS A 212 1.71 -25.54 -0.08
C LYS A 212 1.11 -26.40 1.03
N ALA A 213 0.36 -25.81 1.97
CA ALA A 213 -0.27 -26.55 3.06
C ALA A 213 -1.21 -27.64 2.50
N ASP A 214 -2.01 -27.30 1.49
CA ASP A 214 -2.89 -28.26 0.81
C ASP A 214 -2.10 -29.40 0.16
N ALA A 215 -0.93 -29.11 -0.43
CA ALA A 215 -0.05 -30.12 -1.00
C ALA A 215 0.59 -31.03 0.06
N GLU A 216 0.96 -30.48 1.22
CA GLU A 216 1.49 -31.26 2.35
C GLU A 216 0.42 -32.20 2.94
N ASP A 217 -0.82 -31.73 3.08
CA ASP A 217 -1.95 -32.54 3.54
C ASP A 217 -2.30 -33.65 2.55
N GLU A 218 -2.29 -33.35 1.26
CA GLU A 218 -2.51 -34.35 0.20
C GLU A 218 -1.38 -35.41 0.20
N LEU A 219 -0.12 -35.00 0.40
CA LEU A 219 1.00 -35.92 0.57
C LEU A 219 0.81 -36.80 1.81
N ARG A 220 0.48 -36.21 2.97
CA ARG A 220 0.20 -36.96 4.21
C ARG A 220 -0.92 -37.97 4.02
N ARG A 221 -2.03 -37.59 3.35
CA ARG A 221 -3.11 -38.51 3.01
C ARG A 221 -2.59 -39.67 2.15
N ARG A 222 -1.85 -39.40 1.09
CA ARG A 222 -1.30 -40.46 0.22
C ARG A 222 -0.32 -41.40 0.94
N PHE A 223 0.48 -40.89 1.87
CA PHE A 223 1.39 -41.70 2.67
C PHE A 223 0.68 -42.52 3.76
N LEU A 224 -0.40 -42.02 4.36
CA LEU A 224 -1.18 -42.73 5.38
C LEU A 224 -2.15 -43.77 4.80
N PHE A 225 -2.51 -43.67 3.51
CA PHE A 225 -3.38 -44.62 2.80
C PHE A 225 -2.63 -45.51 1.78
N ALA A 226 -1.30 -45.59 1.83
CA ALA A 226 -0.58 -46.58 1.04
C ALA A 226 -0.99 -47.99 1.50
N PRO A 227 -1.60 -48.84 0.63
CA PRO A 227 -1.99 -50.18 1.04
C PRO A 227 -0.76 -50.96 1.50
N PRO A 228 -0.84 -51.77 2.57
CA PRO A 228 0.28 -52.60 3.00
C PRO A 228 0.76 -53.42 1.79
N LEU A 229 2.08 -53.43 1.57
CA LEU A 229 2.68 -54.30 0.57
C LEU A 229 2.14 -55.71 0.79
N PRO A 230 1.67 -56.43 -0.25
CA PRO A 230 1.22 -57.80 -0.06
C PRO A 230 2.34 -58.58 0.63
N SER A 231 2.04 -59.18 1.78
CA SER A 231 2.95 -60.11 2.41
C SER A 231 3.26 -61.16 1.36
N THR A 232 4.53 -61.23 0.95
CA THR A 232 5.03 -62.40 0.26
C THR A 232 5.20 -63.46 1.34
N ASP A 233 4.07 -64.00 1.79
CA ASP A 233 4.02 -65.27 2.49
C ASP A 233 4.37 -66.32 1.44
N GLY A 234 5.68 -66.50 1.26
CA GLY A 234 6.26 -67.59 0.48
C GLY A 234 5.95 -68.90 1.18
N GLU A 235 4.76 -69.44 0.93
CA GLU A 235 4.50 -70.85 1.13
C GLU A 235 5.25 -71.68 0.06
N ALA A 236 6.10 -72.58 0.58
CA ALA A 236 6.57 -73.86 0.05
C ALA A 236 7.13 -73.93 -1.39
N PHE A 237 8.41 -74.29 -1.52
CA PHE A 237 8.88 -75.67 -1.77
C PHE A 237 10.34 -75.82 -1.33
#